data_AF-A0AA35IRK3-F1
#
_entry.id   AF-A0AA35IRK3-F1
#
_cell.length_a   1.000
_cell.length_b   1.000
_cell.length_c   1.000
_cell.angle_alpha   90.00
_cell.angle_beta   90.00
_cell.angle_gamma   90.00
#
_symmetry.space_group_name_H-M   'P 1'
#
loop_
_entity.id
_entity.type
_entity.pdbx_description
1 polymer ?
#
loop_
_entity_poly.entity_id
_entity_poly.type
_entity_poly.pdbx_seq_one_letter_code
_entity_poly.pdbx_strand_id
1 'polypeptide(L)'
;MQFFKTLATLVSCISFALAYVAQDVHVSFPSTTGKTSIMIGKIEPKPEVVGAAPTSVTVDSPNEVVQVNFAIDSNDKPFQHTLLVGLPNRNLEMAFEPEIKDHGKLSMYKYMIDLATLDDALLQEAFRSLEPIKATLILASSTAKPKENLFREILQLDLSFHLDHSDSSLVDKFSIKPEIHHVFQTEPKRVAKSIAVIFVAIIMITILALVTTWLNSCAAAFNNIPTGTNALYFLGFIATVVGFEIIFARYYLGTSIFESLFSSLYLGAPGLLMSTKFLRSFGLTI
;
A
#
# COMPACT_ATOMS: atom_id res chain seq x y z
N MET A 1 66.69 -34.88 -47.46
CA MET A 1 66.36 -34.88 -46.00
C MET A 1 65.67 -33.58 -45.55
N GLN A 2 64.61 -33.13 -46.25
CA GLN A 2 63.73 -32.05 -45.74
C GLN A 2 62.24 -32.40 -45.87
N PHE A 3 61.89 -33.44 -46.64
CA PHE A 3 60.51 -33.91 -46.81
C PHE A 3 59.95 -34.70 -45.61
N PHE A 4 60.81 -35.17 -44.71
CA PHE A 4 60.39 -35.93 -43.51
C PHE A 4 60.11 -35.04 -42.28
N LYS A 5 60.50 -33.75 -42.32
CA LYS A 5 60.23 -32.83 -41.20
C LYS A 5 58.89 -32.11 -41.32
N THR A 6 58.34 -32.00 -42.53
CA THR A 6 57.02 -31.38 -42.76
C THR A 6 55.85 -32.35 -42.54
N LEU A 7 56.10 -33.67 -42.57
CA LEU A 7 55.08 -34.68 -42.27
C LEU A 7 54.88 -34.90 -40.76
N ALA A 8 55.89 -34.60 -39.94
CA ALA A 8 55.84 -34.78 -38.49
C ALA A 8 55.09 -33.64 -37.74
N THR A 9 54.81 -32.52 -38.41
CA THR A 9 54.06 -31.40 -37.81
C THR A 9 52.55 -31.45 -38.08
N LEU A 10 52.06 -32.45 -38.83
CA LEU A 10 50.63 -32.61 -39.12
C LEU A 10 49.90 -33.64 -38.22
N VAL A 11 50.61 -34.28 -37.29
CA VAL A 11 50.03 -35.27 -36.35
C VAL A 11 50.19 -34.80 -34.90
N SER A 12 50.07 -33.49 -34.67
CA SER A 12 49.88 -32.97 -33.32
C SER A 12 48.42 -33.20 -32.92
N CYS A 13 48.19 -34.37 -32.33
CA CYS A 13 47.22 -34.65 -31.29
C CYS A 13 45.95 -33.78 -31.34
N ILE A 14 44.93 -34.30 -32.02
CA ILE A 14 43.53 -34.05 -31.62
C ILE A 14 43.38 -34.73 -30.25
N SER A 15 43.82 -34.06 -29.18
CA SER A 15 43.39 -34.38 -27.83
C SER A 15 41.92 -33.97 -27.77
N PHE A 16 41.03 -34.95 -27.89
CA PHE A 16 39.66 -34.80 -27.39
C PHE A 16 39.77 -34.48 -25.90
N ALA A 17 39.60 -33.21 -25.54
CA ALA A 17 39.43 -32.82 -24.16
C ALA A 17 38.12 -33.45 -23.69
N LEU A 18 38.20 -34.39 -22.74
CA LEU A 18 37.03 -34.86 -22.00
C LEU A 18 36.58 -33.74 -21.06
N ALA A 19 35.91 -32.76 -21.63
CA ALA A 19 35.16 -31.79 -20.86
C ALA A 19 33.84 -32.41 -20.40
N TYR A 20 33.35 -32.09 -19.20
CA TYR A 20 32.00 -32.47 -18.81
C TYR A 20 31.02 -31.72 -19.71
N VAL A 21 30.31 -32.50 -20.52
CA VAL A 21 29.28 -31.99 -21.42
C VAL A 21 27.96 -32.61 -20.99
N ALA A 22 26.99 -31.76 -20.66
CA ALA A 22 25.61 -32.20 -20.55
C ALA A 22 25.03 -32.34 -21.98
N GLN A 23 24.74 -33.57 -22.37
CA GLN A 23 24.11 -33.91 -23.65
C GLN A 23 22.58 -33.95 -23.47
N ASP A 24 21.87 -33.49 -24.49
CA ASP A 24 20.40 -33.50 -24.57
C ASP A 24 19.69 -32.91 -23.35
N VAL A 25 20.13 -31.71 -22.94
CA VAL A 25 19.48 -30.97 -21.86
C VAL A 25 18.08 -30.57 -22.32
N HIS A 26 17.07 -31.06 -21.61
CA HIS A 26 15.68 -30.74 -21.87
C HIS A 26 14.94 -30.40 -20.58
N VAL A 27 14.06 -29.42 -20.71
CA VAL A 27 13.21 -28.93 -19.63
C VAL A 27 11.79 -29.32 -19.94
N SER A 28 11.14 -29.98 -18.99
CA SER A 28 9.76 -30.44 -19.12
C SER A 28 8.89 -29.98 -17.96
N PHE A 29 7.61 -29.73 -18.25
CA PHE A 29 6.61 -29.23 -17.31
C PHE A 29 5.54 -30.30 -17.08
N PRO A 30 5.78 -31.29 -16.21
CA PRO A 30 4.82 -32.37 -15.97
C PRO A 30 3.49 -31.92 -15.32
N SER A 31 3.50 -30.79 -14.59
CA SER A 31 2.35 -30.30 -13.82
C SER A 31 1.38 -29.42 -14.65
N THR A 32 1.86 -28.83 -15.74
CA THR A 32 1.11 -27.83 -16.52
C THR A 32 0.62 -28.40 -17.84
N THR A 33 -0.69 -28.63 -17.95
CA THR A 33 -1.34 -29.12 -19.18
C THR A 33 -1.23 -28.07 -20.30
N GLY A 34 -0.37 -28.33 -21.30
CA GLY A 34 -0.26 -27.50 -22.52
C GLY A 34 1.09 -26.83 -22.76
N LYS A 35 2.06 -26.89 -21.83
CA LYS A 35 3.43 -26.41 -22.08
C LYS A 35 4.28 -27.51 -22.73
N THR A 36 4.90 -27.19 -23.86
CA THR A 36 5.79 -28.10 -24.59
C THR A 36 7.17 -28.15 -23.93
N SER A 37 7.80 -29.33 -23.89
CA SER A 37 9.17 -29.48 -23.41
C SER A 37 10.14 -28.65 -24.26
N ILE A 38 11.05 -27.94 -23.61
CA ILE A 38 12.05 -27.09 -24.27
C ILE A 38 13.38 -27.82 -24.31
N MET A 39 13.92 -28.01 -25.52
CA MET A 39 15.25 -28.60 -25.72
C MET A 39 16.29 -27.48 -25.72
N ILE A 40 17.17 -27.46 -24.71
CA ILE A 40 18.29 -26.52 -24.59
C ILE A 40 19.49 -27.01 -25.43
N GLY A 41 19.61 -28.33 -25.62
CA GLY A 41 20.65 -28.96 -26.43
C GLY A 41 21.91 -29.31 -25.62
N LYS A 42 23.09 -29.20 -26.25
CA LYS A 42 24.38 -29.60 -25.67
C LYS A 42 25.02 -28.42 -24.93
N ILE A 43 25.41 -28.63 -23.67
CA ILE A 43 26.04 -27.60 -22.83
C ILE A 43 27.52 -27.94 -22.59
N GLU A 44 28.42 -27.04 -22.99
CA GLU A 44 29.88 -27.18 -22.86
C GLU A 44 30.47 -26.17 -21.86
N PRO A 45 31.61 -26.47 -21.19
CA PRO A 45 32.21 -25.61 -20.16
C PRO A 45 32.97 -24.39 -20.68
N LYS A 46 32.95 -24.09 -21.98
CA LYS A 46 33.60 -22.88 -22.52
C LYS A 46 32.83 -21.61 -22.09
N PRO A 47 33.53 -20.50 -21.77
CA PRO A 47 32.90 -19.21 -21.59
C PRO A 47 32.21 -18.79 -22.89
N GLU A 48 31.05 -18.14 -22.78
CA GLU A 48 30.19 -17.79 -23.92
C GLU A 48 30.94 -17.19 -25.11
N VAL A 49 30.65 -17.73 -26.29
CA VAL A 49 30.53 -16.89 -27.48
C VAL A 49 29.34 -15.97 -27.20
N VAL A 50 29.62 -14.66 -27.12
CA VAL A 50 28.66 -13.56 -26.95
C VAL A 50 27.37 -13.85 -27.72
N GLY A 51 26.26 -14.16 -27.02
CA GLY A 51 24.91 -14.19 -27.62
C GLY A 51 24.01 -15.41 -27.41
N ALA A 52 24.35 -16.40 -26.58
CA ALA A 52 23.41 -17.49 -26.26
C ALA A 52 22.60 -17.16 -24.99
N ALA A 53 21.57 -16.31 -25.13
CA ALA A 53 20.68 -15.98 -24.03
C ALA A 53 20.13 -17.25 -23.35
N PRO A 54 20.19 -17.36 -22.01
CA PRO A 54 19.59 -18.48 -21.30
C PRO A 54 18.10 -18.55 -21.63
N THR A 55 17.57 -19.76 -21.69
CA THR A 55 16.17 -19.97 -22.06
C THR A 55 15.26 -19.43 -20.95
N SER A 56 14.50 -18.39 -21.24
CA SER A 56 13.52 -17.82 -20.33
C SER A 56 12.21 -18.60 -20.41
N VAL A 57 11.67 -18.97 -19.25
CA VAL A 57 10.44 -19.73 -19.10
C VAL A 57 9.54 -18.97 -18.16
N THR A 58 8.35 -18.60 -18.64
CA THR A 58 7.32 -18.03 -17.78
C THR A 58 6.57 -19.13 -17.04
N VAL A 59 6.45 -18.97 -15.73
CA VAL A 59 5.73 -19.87 -14.82
C VAL A 59 4.45 -19.19 -14.38
N ASP A 60 3.32 -19.85 -14.64
CA ASP A 60 1.98 -19.26 -14.49
C ASP A 60 1.23 -19.76 -13.25
N SER A 61 1.76 -20.79 -12.58
CA SER A 61 1.13 -21.41 -11.42
C SER A 61 2.13 -21.60 -10.28
N PRO A 62 1.72 -21.38 -9.01
CA PRO A 62 2.58 -21.59 -7.84
C PRO A 62 2.93 -23.07 -7.61
N ASN A 63 2.12 -24.01 -8.11
CA ASN A 63 2.34 -25.46 -7.97
C ASN A 63 2.95 -26.09 -9.24
N GLU A 64 3.61 -25.27 -10.07
CA GLU A 64 4.27 -25.75 -11.28
C GLU A 64 5.56 -26.49 -10.92
N VAL A 65 5.69 -27.72 -11.41
CA VAL A 65 6.92 -28.51 -11.26
C VAL A 65 7.72 -28.39 -12.54
N VAL A 66 8.96 -27.93 -12.44
CA VAL A 66 9.92 -27.83 -13.54
C VAL A 66 10.91 -28.99 -13.43
N GLN A 67 10.96 -29.81 -14.46
CA GLN A 67 11.91 -30.91 -14.54
C GLN A 67 13.04 -30.58 -15.51
N VAL A 68 14.28 -30.70 -15.04
CA VAL A 68 15.48 -30.55 -15.88
C VAL A 68 16.15 -31.91 -15.99
N ASN A 69 16.23 -32.42 -17.22
CA ASN A 69 16.83 -33.71 -17.51
C ASN A 69 18.01 -33.54 -18.44
N PHE A 70 19.10 -34.24 -18.18
CA PHE A 70 20.23 -34.31 -19.10
C PHE A 70 21.00 -35.61 -18.93
N ALA A 71 21.76 -35.98 -19.96
CA ALA A 71 22.64 -37.14 -19.93
C ALA A 71 24.10 -36.71 -19.94
N ILE A 72 24.95 -37.44 -19.21
CA ILE A 72 26.39 -37.29 -19.29
C ILE A 72 26.99 -38.57 -19.88
N ASP A 73 27.66 -38.42 -21.02
CA ASP A 73 28.48 -39.45 -21.67
C ASP A 73 29.94 -39.23 -21.28
N SER A 74 30.28 -39.56 -20.03
CA SER A 74 31.66 -39.45 -19.51
C SER A 74 31.97 -40.67 -18.65
N ASN A 75 33.14 -41.29 -18.91
CA ASN A 75 33.64 -42.43 -18.14
C ASN A 75 33.91 -42.07 -16.67
N ASP A 76 34.14 -40.79 -16.37
CA ASP A 76 34.35 -40.27 -15.02
C ASP A 76 33.07 -39.55 -14.55
N LYS A 77 32.55 -39.90 -13.38
CA LYS A 77 31.31 -39.31 -12.86
C LYS A 77 31.63 -38.02 -12.10
N PRO A 78 30.90 -36.92 -12.32
CA PRO A 78 31.15 -35.68 -11.60
C PRO A 78 30.87 -35.87 -10.10
N PHE A 79 31.86 -35.52 -9.27
CA PHE A 79 31.76 -35.59 -7.81
C PHE A 79 30.68 -34.64 -7.27
N GLN A 80 30.60 -33.42 -7.81
CA GLN A 80 29.59 -32.43 -7.51
C GLN A 80 28.66 -32.28 -8.71
N HIS A 81 27.36 -32.46 -8.47
CA HIS A 81 26.30 -32.33 -9.46
C HIS A 81 25.10 -31.63 -8.81
N THR A 82 25.20 -30.31 -8.66
CA THR A 82 24.16 -29.52 -7.99
C THR A 82 23.54 -28.52 -8.95
N LEU A 83 22.24 -28.31 -8.82
CA LEU A 83 21.50 -27.29 -9.52
C LEU A 83 21.14 -26.19 -8.52
N LEU A 84 21.76 -25.02 -8.68
CA LEU A 84 21.46 -23.84 -7.86
C LEU A 84 20.31 -23.08 -8.49
N VAL A 85 19.24 -22.85 -7.75
CA VAL A 85 18.05 -22.12 -8.20
C VAL A 85 17.85 -20.93 -7.28
N GLY A 86 17.86 -19.71 -7.83
CA GLY A 86 17.66 -18.50 -7.04
C GLY A 86 18.11 -17.19 -7.69
N LEU A 87 18.39 -16.20 -6.86
CA LEU A 87 18.90 -14.88 -7.24
C LEU A 87 20.36 -14.73 -6.77
N PRO A 88 21.36 -14.95 -7.66
CA PRO A 88 22.77 -14.84 -7.32
C PRO A 88 23.15 -13.45 -6.82
N ASN A 89 22.52 -12.39 -7.36
CA ASN A 89 22.79 -10.99 -7.02
C ASN A 89 22.47 -10.65 -5.56
N ARG A 90 21.55 -11.40 -4.94
CA ARG A 90 21.07 -11.20 -3.57
C ARG A 90 21.50 -12.32 -2.63
N ASN A 91 22.33 -13.24 -3.11
CA ASN A 91 22.79 -14.43 -2.39
C ASN A 91 21.65 -15.31 -1.88
N LEU A 92 20.52 -15.33 -2.59
CA LEU A 92 19.36 -16.17 -2.26
C LEU A 92 19.35 -17.35 -3.23
N GLU A 93 19.98 -18.46 -2.87
CA GLU A 93 20.06 -19.65 -3.72
C GLU A 93 19.71 -20.91 -2.95
N MET A 94 19.01 -21.82 -3.62
CA MET A 94 18.68 -23.14 -3.12
C MET A 94 19.36 -24.20 -3.99
N ALA A 95 20.01 -25.17 -3.34
CA ALA A 95 20.65 -26.28 -4.02
C ALA A 95 19.69 -27.46 -4.16
N PHE A 96 19.52 -27.95 -5.38
CA PHE A 96 18.77 -29.16 -5.67
C PHE A 96 19.72 -30.32 -6.00
N GLU A 97 19.35 -31.51 -5.52
CA GLU A 97 20.03 -32.76 -5.80
C GLU A 97 19.30 -33.52 -6.94
N PRO A 98 20.03 -34.19 -7.85
CA PRO A 98 19.42 -34.97 -8.93
C PRO A 98 19.08 -36.40 -8.50
N GLU A 99 18.03 -36.93 -9.12
CA GLU A 99 17.82 -38.37 -9.24
C GLU A 99 18.70 -38.92 -10.38
N ILE A 100 19.61 -39.84 -10.06
CA ILE A 100 20.55 -40.42 -11.03
C ILE A 100 20.09 -41.81 -11.43
N LYS A 101 19.90 -42.03 -12.74
CA LYS A 101 19.67 -43.37 -13.32
C LYS A 101 20.84 -43.76 -14.19
N ASP A 102 21.54 -44.81 -13.78
CA ASP A 102 22.73 -45.30 -14.46
C ASP A 102 22.38 -46.40 -15.47
N HIS A 103 22.64 -46.13 -16.75
CA HIS A 103 22.52 -47.09 -17.84
C HIS A 103 23.90 -47.45 -18.41
N GLY A 104 24.89 -47.64 -17.54
CA GLY A 104 26.21 -48.19 -17.86
C GLY A 104 27.13 -47.15 -18.50
N LYS A 105 26.92 -46.85 -19.79
CA LYS A 105 27.71 -45.84 -20.53
C LYS A 105 27.12 -44.43 -20.43
N LEU A 106 25.80 -44.34 -20.26
CA LEU A 106 25.06 -43.08 -20.14
C LEU A 106 24.44 -43.00 -18.75
N SER A 107 24.78 -41.94 -18.03
CA SER A 107 24.12 -41.58 -16.76
C SER A 107 23.12 -40.47 -17.02
N MET A 108 21.85 -40.71 -16.67
CA MET A 108 20.77 -39.73 -16.77
C MET A 108 20.58 -39.04 -15.42
N TYR A 109 20.53 -37.71 -15.44
CA TYR A 109 20.26 -36.88 -14.27
C TYR A 109 18.89 -36.23 -14.45
N LYS A 110 18.08 -36.30 -13.40
CA LYS A 110 16.75 -35.69 -13.35
C LYS A 110 16.66 -34.80 -12.11
N TYR A 111 16.47 -33.50 -12.32
CA TYR A 111 16.16 -32.54 -11.27
C TYR A 111 14.66 -32.26 -11.28
N MET A 112 14.05 -32.28 -10.11
CA MET A 112 12.66 -31.89 -9.91
C MET A 112 12.63 -30.63 -9.05
N ILE A 113 12.25 -29.51 -9.67
CA ILE A 113 12.06 -28.24 -8.98
C ILE A 113 10.56 -28.07 -8.82
N ASP A 114 10.05 -28.23 -7.59
CA ASP A 114 8.67 -27.91 -7.28
C ASP A 114 8.59 -26.49 -6.71
N LEU A 115 7.94 -25.59 -7.44
CA LEU A 115 7.84 -24.19 -7.04
C LEU A 115 7.07 -24.00 -5.74
N ALA A 116 6.16 -24.90 -5.38
CA ALA A 116 5.43 -24.85 -4.11
C ALA A 116 6.32 -25.18 -2.91
N THR A 117 7.44 -25.86 -3.15
CA THR A 117 8.41 -26.24 -2.11
C THR A 117 9.59 -25.28 -2.01
N LEU A 118 9.68 -24.29 -2.90
CA LEU A 118 10.69 -23.26 -2.82
C LEU A 118 10.48 -22.40 -1.57
N ASP A 119 11.57 -21.82 -1.07
CA ASP A 119 11.50 -20.92 0.08
C ASP A 119 10.65 -19.68 -0.27
N ASP A 120 9.68 -19.39 0.58
CA ASP A 120 8.78 -18.24 0.44
C ASP A 120 9.57 -16.93 0.33
N ALA A 121 10.71 -16.83 1.00
CA ALA A 121 11.58 -15.65 0.93
C ALA A 121 12.15 -15.40 -0.47
N LEU A 122 12.49 -16.48 -1.20
CA LEU A 122 13.02 -16.40 -2.56
C LEU A 122 11.92 -16.00 -3.55
N LEU A 123 10.74 -16.60 -3.41
CA LEU A 123 9.57 -16.28 -4.25
C LEU A 123 9.09 -14.83 -4.05
N GLN A 124 9.01 -14.36 -2.80
CA GLN A 124 8.63 -12.98 -2.48
C GLN A 124 9.62 -11.97 -3.05
N GLU A 125 10.92 -12.22 -2.93
CA GLU A 125 11.94 -11.30 -3.42
C GLU A 125 11.98 -11.26 -4.96
N ALA A 126 11.87 -12.41 -5.62
CA ALA A 126 11.75 -12.48 -7.07
C ALA A 126 10.53 -11.69 -7.57
N PHE A 127 9.38 -11.83 -6.92
CA PHE A 127 8.15 -11.11 -7.27
C PHE A 127 8.26 -9.60 -7.02
N ARG A 128 8.83 -9.17 -5.89
CA ARG A 128 8.98 -7.75 -5.54
C ARG A 128 9.97 -7.02 -6.43
N SER A 129 11.10 -7.65 -6.72
CA SER A 129 12.17 -7.07 -7.55
C SER A 129 11.92 -7.20 -9.05
N LEU A 130 10.92 -8.00 -9.45
CA LEU A 130 10.63 -8.35 -10.85
C LEU A 130 11.87 -8.94 -11.55
N GLU A 131 12.72 -9.64 -10.79
CA GLU A 131 13.91 -10.32 -11.30
C GLU A 131 13.61 -11.81 -11.55
N PRO A 132 14.04 -12.39 -12.70
CA PRO A 132 13.87 -13.81 -12.98
C PRO A 132 14.73 -14.67 -12.04
N ILE A 133 14.16 -15.79 -11.60
CA ILE A 133 14.92 -16.79 -10.83
C ILE A 133 15.84 -17.55 -11.80
N LYS A 134 17.13 -17.60 -11.47
CA LYS A 134 18.16 -18.23 -12.30
C LYS A 134 18.44 -19.65 -11.83
N ALA A 135 18.53 -20.58 -12.76
CA ALA A 135 18.97 -21.95 -12.52
C ALA A 135 20.38 -22.15 -13.10
N THR A 136 21.36 -22.38 -12.22
CA THR A 136 22.77 -22.58 -12.55
C THR A 136 23.18 -24.01 -12.27
N LEU A 137 23.64 -24.71 -13.30
CA LEU A 137 24.11 -26.08 -13.21
C LEU A 137 25.61 -26.10 -12.87
N ILE A 138 25.96 -26.87 -11.84
CA ILE A 138 27.34 -27.11 -11.43
C ILE A 138 27.66 -28.59 -11.59
N LEU A 139 28.59 -28.91 -12.50
CA LEU A 139 29.19 -30.24 -12.61
C LEU A 139 30.70 -30.10 -12.42
N ALA A 140 31.21 -30.62 -11.30
CA ALA A 140 32.63 -30.54 -11.00
C ALA A 140 33.15 -31.85 -10.45
N SER A 141 34.42 -32.16 -10.73
CA SER A 141 35.11 -33.29 -10.10
C SER A 141 36.52 -32.88 -9.69
N SER A 142 37.03 -33.47 -8.62
CA SER A 142 38.42 -33.29 -8.18
C SER A 142 39.43 -33.98 -9.11
N THR A 143 38.97 -34.97 -9.88
CA THR A 143 39.76 -35.73 -10.86
C THR A 143 39.86 -35.05 -12.22
N ALA A 144 38.95 -34.13 -12.53
CA ALA A 144 38.91 -33.39 -13.79
C ALA A 144 39.77 -32.12 -13.72
N LYS A 145 40.27 -31.65 -14.87
CA LYS A 145 41.04 -30.39 -14.90
C LYS A 145 40.10 -29.20 -14.61
N PRO A 146 40.58 -28.10 -14.01
CA PRO A 146 39.74 -26.95 -13.69
C PRO A 146 38.95 -26.36 -14.88
N LYS A 147 39.47 -26.50 -16.11
CA LYS A 147 38.82 -26.03 -17.35
C LYS A 147 37.72 -26.96 -17.88
N GLU A 148 37.57 -28.14 -17.28
CA GLU A 148 36.61 -29.18 -17.67
C GLU A 148 35.37 -29.17 -16.75
N ASN A 149 35.41 -28.43 -15.63
CA ASN A 149 34.27 -28.21 -14.75
C ASN A 149 33.22 -27.30 -15.41
N LEU A 150 31.96 -27.63 -15.24
CA LEU A 150 30.83 -26.87 -15.75
C LEU A 150 30.24 -26.00 -14.64
N PHE A 151 30.20 -24.70 -14.89
CA PHE A 151 29.43 -23.72 -14.11
C PHE A 151 28.70 -22.83 -15.09
N ARG A 152 27.40 -23.05 -15.27
CA ARG A 152 26.62 -22.32 -16.29
C ARG A 152 25.16 -22.12 -15.88
N GLU A 153 24.66 -20.91 -16.11
CA GLU A 153 23.24 -20.58 -16.06
C GLU A 153 22.52 -21.25 -17.24
N ILE A 154 21.57 -22.14 -16.96
CA ILE A 154 20.88 -22.95 -17.97
C ILE A 154 19.45 -22.47 -18.24
N LEU A 155 18.81 -21.85 -17.25
CA LEU A 155 17.40 -21.49 -17.33
C LEU A 155 17.09 -20.26 -16.47
N GLN A 156 16.14 -19.45 -16.94
CA GLN A 156 15.55 -18.33 -16.20
C GLN A 156 14.04 -18.56 -16.04
N LEU A 157 13.52 -18.45 -14.82
CA LEU A 157 12.10 -18.57 -14.49
C LEU A 157 11.53 -17.18 -14.23
N ASP A 158 10.59 -16.74 -15.06
CA ASP A 158 9.80 -15.54 -14.85
C ASP A 158 8.51 -15.91 -14.10
N LEU A 159 8.27 -15.30 -12.93
CA LEU A 159 7.06 -15.54 -12.15
C LEU A 159 5.94 -14.60 -12.60
N SER A 160 4.81 -15.14 -13.08
CA SER A 160 3.64 -14.35 -13.51
C SER A 160 2.44 -14.43 -12.55
N PHE A 161 2.56 -15.18 -11.45
CA PHE A 161 1.47 -15.39 -10.49
C PHE A 161 1.56 -14.46 -9.28
N HIS A 162 0.40 -14.20 -8.67
CA HIS A 162 0.28 -13.35 -7.49
C HIS A 162 0.58 -14.16 -6.23
N LEU A 163 1.56 -13.71 -5.44
CA LEU A 163 1.85 -14.27 -4.11
C LEU A 163 1.03 -13.52 -3.06
N ASP A 164 0.34 -14.25 -2.18
CA ASP A 164 -0.35 -13.64 -1.06
C ASP A 164 0.67 -13.08 -0.06
N HIS A 165 0.51 -11.81 0.30
CA HIS A 165 1.40 -11.06 1.21
C HIS A 165 1.38 -11.54 2.68
N SER A 166 0.92 -12.76 2.95
CA SER A 166 0.93 -13.29 4.31
C SER A 166 2.32 -13.81 4.63
N ASP A 167 2.96 -13.13 5.58
CA ASP A 167 4.12 -13.59 6.33
C ASP A 167 5.49 -13.41 5.66
N SER A 168 5.96 -12.16 5.76
CA SER A 168 7.22 -11.81 6.41
C SER A 168 8.44 -12.69 6.06
N SER A 169 9.01 -12.49 4.87
CA SER A 169 10.44 -12.72 4.70
C SER A 169 11.22 -11.94 5.79
N LEU A 170 12.22 -12.58 6.40
CA LEU A 170 13.08 -11.95 7.40
C LEU A 170 13.76 -10.66 6.90
N VAL A 171 13.83 -10.51 5.57
CA VAL A 171 14.37 -9.34 4.86
C VAL A 171 13.60 -8.06 5.19
N ASP A 172 12.26 -8.12 5.31
CA ASP A 172 11.44 -6.94 5.60
C ASP A 172 11.32 -6.61 7.10
N LYS A 173 11.84 -7.49 7.97
CA LYS A 173 11.70 -7.32 9.44
C LYS A 173 12.43 -6.09 9.97
N PHE A 174 13.52 -5.67 9.31
CA PHE A 174 14.35 -4.52 9.74
C PHE A 174 14.39 -3.38 8.72
N SER A 175 13.58 -3.46 7.66
CA SER A 175 13.51 -2.42 6.63
C SER A 175 12.74 -1.19 7.11
N ILE A 176 13.08 -0.03 6.57
CA ILE A 176 12.35 1.21 6.83
C ILE A 176 10.92 1.07 6.28
N LYS A 177 9.93 1.26 7.16
CA LYS A 177 8.51 1.24 6.78
C LYS A 177 8.09 2.59 6.20
N PRO A 178 7.10 2.61 5.29
CA PRO A 178 6.55 3.87 4.79
C PRO A 178 5.98 4.70 5.94
N GLU A 179 6.11 6.03 5.82
CA GLU A 179 5.53 6.98 6.77
C GLU A 179 3.99 6.94 6.70
N ILE A 180 3.33 7.09 7.85
CA ILE A 180 1.87 7.12 7.95
C ILE A 180 1.44 8.55 8.22
N HIS A 181 0.69 9.15 7.29
CA HIS A 181 0.08 10.46 7.48
C HIS A 181 -1.40 10.31 7.86
N HIS A 182 -1.79 10.95 8.96
CA HIS A 182 -3.21 11.02 9.34
C HIS A 182 -3.96 11.98 8.41
N VAL A 183 -4.93 11.45 7.67
CA VAL A 183 -5.80 12.25 6.79
C VAL A 183 -6.98 12.77 7.61
N PHE A 184 -6.98 14.08 7.89
CA PHE A 184 -8.09 14.72 8.60
C PHE A 184 -9.36 14.77 7.74
N GLN A 185 -10.51 14.72 8.41
CA GLN A 185 -11.80 14.93 7.76
C GLN A 185 -11.92 16.36 7.25
N THR A 186 -12.52 16.52 6.07
CA THR A 186 -12.76 17.84 5.48
C THR A 186 -13.89 18.57 6.20
N GLU A 187 -13.71 19.85 6.50
CA GLU A 187 -14.75 20.68 7.08
C GLU A 187 -15.96 20.84 6.13
N PRO A 188 -17.19 20.94 6.65
CA PRO A 188 -18.38 21.17 5.83
C PRO A 188 -18.35 22.56 5.18
N LYS A 189 -18.88 22.64 3.95
CA LYS A 189 -18.96 23.89 3.19
C LYS A 189 -19.97 24.85 3.83
N ARG A 190 -19.58 26.12 4.00
CA ARG A 190 -20.45 27.20 4.49
C ARG A 190 -21.17 27.91 3.33
N VAL A 191 -22.27 28.60 3.63
CA VAL A 191 -23.04 29.39 2.64
C VAL A 191 -22.25 30.61 2.14
N ALA A 192 -22.55 31.06 0.92
CA ALA A 192 -22.01 32.30 0.40
C ALA A 192 -22.45 33.51 1.24
N LYS A 193 -21.50 34.39 1.59
CA LYS A 193 -21.72 35.57 2.43
C LYS A 193 -22.83 36.49 1.90
N SER A 194 -22.89 36.68 0.58
CA SER A 194 -23.89 37.53 -0.07
C SER A 194 -25.31 37.06 0.19
N ILE A 195 -25.55 35.75 0.08
CA ILE A 195 -26.87 35.15 0.34
C ILE A 195 -27.27 35.39 1.79
N ALA A 196 -26.37 35.12 2.75
CA ALA A 196 -26.65 35.36 4.17
C ALA A 196 -27.01 36.83 4.45
N VAL A 197 -26.28 37.80 3.87
CA VAL A 197 -26.55 39.24 4.05
C VAL A 197 -27.91 39.64 3.48
N ILE A 198 -28.32 39.10 2.33
CA ILE A 198 -29.64 39.37 1.74
C ILE A 198 -30.75 38.94 2.71
N PHE A 199 -30.65 37.73 3.28
CA PHE A 199 -31.66 37.25 4.22
C PHE A 199 -31.71 38.09 5.52
N VAL A 200 -30.54 38.53 6.03
CA VAL A 200 -30.50 39.46 7.17
C VAL A 200 -31.21 40.77 6.83
N ALA A 201 -30.99 41.32 5.63
CA ALA A 201 -31.66 42.54 5.19
C ALA A 201 -33.19 42.36 5.08
N ILE A 202 -33.64 41.22 4.54
CA ILE A 202 -35.07 40.88 4.46
C ILE A 202 -35.69 40.87 5.86
N ILE A 203 -35.06 40.18 6.83
CA ILE A 203 -35.56 40.11 8.22
C ILE A 203 -35.66 41.52 8.83
N MET A 204 -34.65 42.36 8.63
CA MET A 204 -34.65 43.75 9.13
C MET A 204 -35.77 44.58 8.50
N ILE A 205 -36.01 44.44 7.20
CA ILE A 205 -37.11 45.11 6.48
C ILE A 205 -38.46 44.65 7.04
N THR A 206 -38.62 43.34 7.30
CA THR A 206 -39.85 42.81 7.87
C THR A 206 -40.13 43.36 9.27
N ILE A 207 -39.11 43.46 10.13
CA ILE A 207 -39.25 44.07 11.47
C ILE A 207 -39.61 45.56 11.35
N LEU A 208 -38.94 46.29 10.45
CA LEU A 208 -39.25 47.71 10.23
C LEU A 208 -40.68 47.91 9.72
N ALA A 209 -41.14 47.06 8.80
CA ALA A 209 -42.49 47.06 8.29
C ALA A 209 -43.50 46.82 9.43
N LEU A 210 -43.25 45.83 10.31
CA LEU A 210 -44.10 45.55 11.46
C LEU A 210 -44.24 46.79 12.38
N VAL A 211 -43.13 47.42 12.76
CA VAL A 211 -43.13 48.62 13.61
C VAL A 211 -43.88 49.76 12.93
N THR A 212 -43.64 49.98 11.64
CA THR A 212 -44.33 51.02 10.85
C THR A 212 -45.84 50.77 10.77
N THR A 213 -46.25 49.51 10.60
CA THR A 213 -47.66 49.13 10.58
C THR A 213 -48.30 49.33 11.95
N TRP A 214 -47.64 49.00 13.06
CA TRP A 214 -48.20 49.24 14.41
C TRP A 214 -48.42 50.72 14.70
N LEU A 215 -47.48 51.58 14.29
CA LEU A 215 -47.57 53.03 14.49
C LEU A 215 -48.65 53.67 13.60
N ASN A 216 -48.76 53.28 12.33
CA ASN A 216 -49.73 53.87 11.40
C ASN A 216 -51.15 53.33 11.54
N SER A 217 -51.30 52.05 11.91
CA SER A 217 -52.63 51.42 12.05
C SER A 217 -53.35 51.81 13.34
N CYS A 218 -52.77 52.69 14.17
CA CYS A 218 -53.26 53.07 15.50
C CYS A 218 -53.50 51.87 16.44
N ALA A 219 -52.89 50.71 16.16
CA ALA A 219 -52.97 49.51 16.99
C ALA A 219 -52.11 49.66 18.27
N ALA A 220 -51.08 50.51 18.22
CA ALA A 220 -50.19 50.85 19.33
C ALA A 220 -50.30 52.35 19.68
N ALA A 221 -51.50 52.82 20.01
CA ALA A 221 -51.70 54.22 20.41
C ALA A 221 -51.22 54.46 21.85
N PHE A 222 -50.32 55.42 22.04
CA PHE A 222 -49.79 55.81 23.36
C PHE A 222 -50.71 56.77 24.12
N ASN A 223 -52.02 56.52 24.10
CA ASN A 223 -53.01 57.47 24.63
C ASN A 223 -53.09 57.44 26.17
N ASN A 224 -52.67 56.32 26.80
CA ASN A 224 -52.82 56.08 28.24
C ASN A 224 -51.47 55.91 28.95
N ILE A 225 -50.51 56.81 28.69
CA ILE A 225 -49.25 56.82 29.43
C ILE A 225 -49.52 57.31 30.86
N PRO A 226 -49.15 56.52 31.90
CA PRO A 226 -49.39 56.91 33.29
C PRO A 226 -48.54 58.14 33.66
N THR A 227 -49.16 59.14 34.28
CA THR A 227 -48.50 60.35 34.78
C THR A 227 -48.49 60.38 36.32
N GLY A 228 -47.64 61.22 36.92
CA GLY A 228 -47.51 61.34 38.37
C GLY A 228 -46.70 60.20 39.02
N THR A 229 -47.07 59.79 40.23
CA THR A 229 -46.32 58.80 41.04
C THR A 229 -46.30 57.39 40.42
N ASN A 230 -47.27 57.07 39.57
CA ASN A 230 -47.36 55.78 38.87
C ASN A 230 -46.38 55.67 37.69
N ALA A 231 -45.90 56.80 37.16
CA ALA A 231 -44.88 56.82 36.12
C ALA A 231 -43.57 56.16 36.58
N LEU A 232 -43.23 56.25 37.88
CA LEU A 232 -42.04 55.61 38.44
C LEU A 232 -42.12 54.08 38.38
N TYR A 233 -43.29 53.50 38.70
CA TYR A 233 -43.52 52.06 38.60
C TYR A 233 -43.59 51.59 37.14
N PHE A 234 -44.12 52.41 36.24
CA PHE A 234 -44.11 52.16 34.80
C PHE A 234 -42.69 52.13 34.22
N LEU A 235 -41.85 53.10 34.58
CA LEU A 235 -40.43 53.12 34.21
C LEU A 235 -39.68 51.91 34.79
N GLY A 236 -39.96 51.54 36.05
CA GLY A 236 -39.44 50.33 36.66
C GLY A 236 -39.84 49.07 35.89
N PHE A 237 -41.11 48.95 35.49
CA PHE A 237 -41.60 47.85 34.66
C PHE A 237 -40.85 47.75 33.33
N ILE A 238 -40.74 48.86 32.59
CA ILE A 238 -39.99 48.89 31.32
C ILE A 238 -38.52 48.54 31.55
N ALA A 239 -37.89 49.11 32.58
CA ALA A 239 -36.49 48.84 32.91
C ALA A 239 -36.25 47.36 33.23
N THR A 240 -37.20 46.67 33.85
CA THR A 240 -37.08 45.22 34.07
C THR A 240 -37.16 44.44 32.77
N VAL A 241 -38.13 44.72 31.90
CA VAL A 241 -38.29 44.04 30.61
C VAL A 241 -37.04 44.25 29.74
N VAL A 242 -36.62 45.49 29.55
CA VAL A 242 -35.41 45.82 28.76
C VAL A 242 -34.15 45.25 29.43
N GLY A 243 -34.06 45.31 30.76
CA GLY A 243 -32.92 44.78 31.51
C GLY A 243 -32.76 43.26 31.35
N PHE A 244 -33.84 42.49 31.30
CA PHE A 244 -33.79 41.06 31.00
C PHE A 244 -33.29 40.78 29.57
N GLU A 245 -33.75 41.54 28.57
CA GLU A 245 -33.23 41.43 27.19
C GLU A 245 -31.73 41.73 27.12
N ILE A 246 -31.25 42.73 27.88
CA ILE A 246 -29.81 43.03 27.98
C ILE A 246 -29.04 41.86 28.63
N ILE A 247 -29.57 41.26 29.70
CA ILE A 247 -28.94 40.09 30.34
C ILE A 247 -28.86 38.92 29.34
N PHE A 248 -29.92 38.66 28.58
CA PHE A 248 -29.91 37.61 27.56
C PHE A 248 -28.98 37.92 26.39
N ALA A 249 -28.91 39.17 25.94
CA ALA A 249 -27.94 39.59 24.93
C ALA A 249 -26.48 39.40 25.42
N ARG A 250 -26.20 39.76 26.68
CA ARG A 250 -24.88 39.51 27.31
C ARG A 250 -24.58 38.02 27.42
N TYR A 251 -25.56 37.20 27.74
CA TYR A 251 -25.43 35.74 27.76
C TYR A 251 -25.09 35.20 26.37
N TYR A 252 -25.82 35.64 25.33
CA TYR A 252 -25.55 35.26 23.94
C TYR A 252 -24.12 35.63 23.48
N LEU A 253 -23.59 36.77 23.95
CA LEU A 253 -22.24 37.23 23.65
C LEU A 253 -21.13 36.51 24.44
N GLY A 254 -21.47 35.58 25.35
CA GLY A 254 -20.52 34.70 26.03
C GLY A 254 -20.41 34.87 27.54
N THR A 255 -21.34 35.58 28.19
CA THR A 255 -21.39 35.64 29.67
C THR A 255 -21.69 34.25 30.24
N SER A 256 -21.06 33.89 31.36
CA SER A 256 -21.29 32.57 31.98
C SER A 256 -22.75 32.40 32.45
N ILE A 257 -23.26 31.17 32.45
CA ILE A 257 -24.63 30.89 32.87
C ILE A 257 -24.90 31.31 34.32
N PHE A 258 -23.92 31.14 35.22
CA PHE A 258 -24.07 31.52 36.63
C PHE A 258 -24.11 33.03 36.82
N GLU A 259 -23.28 33.79 36.08
CA GLU A 259 -23.33 35.25 36.13
C GLU A 259 -24.65 35.79 35.58
N SER A 260 -25.17 35.21 34.49
CA SER A 260 -26.50 35.54 33.97
C SER A 260 -27.60 35.20 34.98
N LEU A 261 -27.50 34.05 35.65
CA LEU A 261 -28.45 33.65 36.69
C LEU A 261 -28.45 34.59 37.90
N PHE A 262 -27.27 34.98 38.41
CA PHE A 262 -27.19 35.95 39.50
C PHE A 262 -27.63 37.35 39.06
N SER A 263 -27.26 37.79 37.85
CA SER A 263 -27.70 39.08 37.29
C SER A 263 -29.22 39.15 37.14
N SER A 264 -29.83 38.08 36.66
CA SER A 264 -31.29 37.95 36.54
C SER A 264 -31.97 37.89 37.91
N LEU A 265 -31.35 37.27 38.92
CA LEU A 265 -31.84 37.29 40.29
C LEU A 265 -31.80 38.71 40.89
N TYR A 266 -30.69 39.43 40.73
CA TYR A 266 -30.51 40.79 41.24
C TYR A 266 -31.44 41.79 40.56
N LEU A 267 -31.73 41.63 39.27
CA LEU A 267 -32.71 42.46 38.57
C LEU A 267 -34.16 42.01 38.87
N GLY A 268 -34.38 40.69 38.91
CA GLY A 268 -35.70 40.08 39.03
C GLY A 268 -36.34 40.28 40.40
N ALA A 269 -35.58 40.19 41.50
CA ALA A 269 -36.14 40.35 42.84
C ALA A 269 -36.76 41.74 43.10
N PRO A 270 -36.04 42.87 42.93
CA PRO A 270 -36.64 44.20 43.04
C PRO A 270 -37.58 44.50 41.86
N GLY A 271 -37.26 43.98 40.68
CA GLY A 271 -38.05 44.18 39.47
C GLY A 271 -39.47 43.62 39.59
N LEU A 272 -39.62 42.41 40.14
CA LEU A 272 -40.92 41.78 40.35
C LEU A 272 -41.83 42.63 41.24
N LEU A 273 -41.30 43.22 42.31
CA LEU A 273 -42.07 44.08 43.21
C LEU A 273 -42.55 45.36 42.50
N MET A 274 -41.66 46.03 41.76
CA MET A 274 -42.00 47.24 40.99
C MET A 274 -43.03 46.95 39.88
N SER A 275 -42.81 45.89 39.12
CA SER A 275 -43.67 45.43 38.03
C SER A 275 -45.05 44.99 38.52
N THR A 276 -45.12 44.24 39.62
CA THR A 276 -46.41 43.84 40.22
C THR A 276 -47.18 45.04 40.74
N LYS A 277 -46.49 46.03 41.34
CA LYS A 277 -47.13 47.25 41.83
C LYS A 277 -47.67 48.12 40.68
N PHE A 278 -46.93 48.21 39.57
CA PHE A 278 -47.40 48.87 38.35
C PHE A 278 -48.69 48.23 37.82
N LEU A 279 -48.68 46.90 37.60
CA LEU A 279 -49.82 46.18 37.05
C LEU A 279 -51.07 46.27 37.93
N ARG A 280 -50.90 46.22 39.27
CA ARG A 280 -52.01 46.44 40.22
C ARG A 280 -52.57 47.86 40.14
N SER A 281 -51.72 48.87 39.98
CA SER A 281 -52.17 50.26 39.85
C SER A 281 -52.92 50.50 38.54
N PHE A 282 -52.48 49.85 37.46
CA PHE A 282 -53.10 49.98 36.13
C PHE A 282 -54.44 49.24 36.04
N GLY A 283 -54.57 48.07 36.69
CA GLY A 283 -55.82 47.32 36.76
C GLY A 283 -56.95 47.98 37.56
N LEU A 284 -56.65 49.07 38.31
CA LEU A 284 -57.64 49.88 39.04
C LEU A 284 -58.08 51.13 38.27
N THR A 285 -57.42 51.45 37.15
CA THR A 285 -57.66 52.67 36.34
C THR A 285 -58.43 52.39 35.03
N ILE A 286 -58.76 51.14 34.76
CA ILE A 286 -59.68 50.67 33.71
C ILE A 286 -61.03 50.40 34.34
#